data_AF-A0A7Y3LEP0-F1
#
_entry.id   AF-A0A7Y3LEP0-F1
#
_cell.length_a   1.000
_cell.length_b   1.000
_cell.length_c   1.000
_cell.angle_alpha   90.00
_cell.angle_beta   90.00
_cell.angle_gamma   90.00
#
_symmetry.space_group_name_H-M   'P 1'
#
loop_
_entity.id
_entity.type
_entity.pdbx_description
1 polymer ?
#
loop_
_entity_poly.entity_id
_entity_poly.type
_entity_poly.pdbx_seq_one_letter_code
_entity_poly.pdbx_strand_id
1 'polypeptide(L)'
;MRIETVKCPSCDFVGYFEELHSHMAEDHRDLVSVTADGNHWAYEVCCPTCGESYRQPIRLNFNEAEFSQVYHEEIIAVATNVLIGHYIGEHVLDAAEVDTGNDGGPNGVGQRL
;
A
#
# COMPACT_ATOMS: atom_id res chain seq x y z
N MET A 1 -0.77 10.03 16.15
CA MET A 1 -2.06 9.86 15.47
C MET A 1 -2.36 8.38 15.45
N ARG A 2 -3.46 7.91 16.05
CA ARG A 2 -3.83 6.49 16.06
C ARG A 2 -5.00 6.35 15.11
N ILE A 3 -4.78 5.73 13.96
CA ILE A 3 -5.89 5.42 13.05
C ILE A 3 -6.67 4.30 13.72
N GLU A 4 -7.93 4.57 14.04
CA GLU A 4 -8.77 3.61 14.75
C GLU A 4 -9.31 2.56 13.79
N THR A 5 -9.76 2.91 12.59
CA THR A 5 -10.17 1.92 11.59
C THR A 5 -9.89 2.43 10.18
N VAL A 6 -9.66 1.49 9.25
CA VAL A 6 -9.33 1.76 7.85
C VAL A 6 -10.21 0.90 6.96
N LYS A 7 -10.77 1.49 5.90
CA LYS A 7 -11.52 0.76 4.87
C LYS A 7 -10.55 0.04 3.93
N CYS A 8 -10.81 -1.24 3.65
CA CYS A 8 -10.10 -2.02 2.65
C CYS A 8 -10.17 -1.31 1.28
N PRO A 9 -9.04 -1.21 0.55
CA PRO A 9 -9.03 -0.57 -0.77
C PRO A 9 -9.70 -1.43 -1.86
N SER A 10 -9.96 -2.71 -1.60
CA SER A 10 -10.48 -3.67 -2.57
C SER A 10 -11.94 -4.08 -2.35
N CYS A 11 -12.48 -3.84 -1.16
CA CYS A 11 -13.85 -4.22 -0.79
C CYS A 11 -14.42 -3.30 0.30
N ASP A 12 -15.59 -3.64 0.84
CA ASP A 12 -16.27 -2.85 1.88
C ASP A 12 -15.87 -3.19 3.32
N PHE A 13 -14.86 -4.03 3.54
CA PHE A 13 -14.34 -4.34 4.87
C PHE A 13 -13.76 -3.08 5.55
N VAL A 14 -14.01 -2.93 6.85
CA VAL A 14 -13.46 -1.85 7.68
C VAL A 14 -12.98 -2.48 8.99
N GLY A 15 -11.72 -2.23 9.36
CA GLY A 15 -11.14 -2.79 10.57
C GLY A 15 -9.91 -2.03 11.04
N TYR A 16 -9.37 -2.45 12.19
CA TYR A 16 -8.05 -2.02 12.67
C TYR A 16 -6.95 -2.52 11.71
N PHE A 17 -5.74 -1.97 11.84
CA PHE A 17 -4.60 -2.33 10.97
C PHE A 17 -4.34 -3.84 10.91
N GLU A 18 -4.34 -4.52 12.06
CA GLU A 18 -4.09 -5.97 12.15
C GLU A 18 -5.21 -6.79 11.49
N GLU A 19 -6.45 -6.34 11.61
CA GLU A 19 -7.61 -6.98 10.97
C GLU A 19 -7.58 -6.77 9.46
N LEU A 20 -7.25 -5.55 9.01
CA LEU A 20 -7.10 -5.24 7.59
C LEU A 20 -5.94 -6.03 6.97
N HIS A 21 -4.83 -6.19 7.69
CA HIS A 21 -3.69 -7.00 7.26
C HIS A 21 -4.08 -8.45 7.06
N SER A 22 -4.75 -9.05 8.04
CA SER A 22 -5.23 -10.44 7.95
C SER A 22 -6.21 -10.59 6.79
N HIS A 23 -7.24 -9.73 6.72
CA HIS A 23 -8.24 -9.75 5.67
C HIS A 23 -7.62 -9.64 4.26
N MET A 24 -6.68 -8.71 4.05
CA MET A 24 -6.03 -8.56 2.75
C MET A 24 -5.12 -9.74 2.39
N ALA A 25 -4.45 -10.35 3.37
CA ALA A 25 -3.60 -11.52 3.14
C ALA A 25 -4.43 -12.79 2.82
N GLU A 26 -5.64 -12.90 3.34
CA GLU A 26 -6.53 -14.05 3.14
C GLU A 26 -7.43 -13.89 1.91
N ASP A 27 -8.20 -12.79 1.84
CA ASP A 27 -9.24 -12.57 0.83
C ASP A 27 -8.74 -11.89 -0.45
N HIS A 28 -7.59 -11.19 -0.38
CA HIS A 28 -7.06 -10.39 -1.49
C HIS A 28 -5.61 -10.78 -1.86
N ARG A 29 -5.25 -12.04 -1.61
CA ARG A 29 -3.94 -12.62 -1.96
C ARG A 29 -3.58 -12.50 -3.44
N ASP A 30 -4.57 -12.34 -4.32
CA ASP A 30 -4.42 -12.16 -5.76
C ASP A 30 -3.80 -10.81 -6.16
N LEU A 31 -3.79 -9.83 -5.24
CA LEU A 31 -3.09 -8.56 -5.44
C LEU A 31 -1.56 -8.69 -5.35
N VAL A 32 -1.08 -9.82 -4.83
CA VAL A 32 0.34 -10.13 -4.70
C VAL A 32 0.70 -11.19 -5.74
N SER A 33 1.63 -10.84 -6.64
CA SER A 33 2.21 -11.76 -7.60
C SER A 33 3.60 -12.18 -7.14
N VAL A 34 3.83 -13.49 -7.01
CA VAL A 34 5.15 -14.05 -6.70
C VAL A 34 5.67 -14.75 -7.94
N THR A 35 6.74 -14.23 -8.51
CA THR A 35 7.28 -14.71 -9.79
C THR A 35 8.77 -14.98 -9.69
N ALA A 36 9.24 -16.00 -10.41
CA ALA A 36 10.66 -16.21 -10.65
C ALA A 36 11.12 -15.25 -11.76
N ASP A 37 12.17 -14.48 -11.48
CA ASP A 37 12.86 -13.58 -12.41
C ASP A 37 14.30 -14.08 -12.62
N GLY A 38 14.47 -14.90 -13.65
CA GLY A 38 15.75 -15.54 -13.96
C GLY A 38 16.18 -16.50 -12.87
N ASN A 39 17.14 -16.07 -12.04
CA ASN A 39 17.75 -16.87 -10.96
C ASN A 39 17.31 -16.39 -9.56
N HIS A 40 16.38 -15.45 -9.48
CA HIS A 40 15.91 -14.86 -8.22
C HIS A 40 14.39 -14.86 -8.19
N TRP A 41 13.83 -15.00 -7.00
CA TRP A 41 12.41 -14.75 -6.80
C TRP A 41 12.15 -13.27 -6.60
N ALA A 42 10.98 -12.80 -6.99
CA ALA A 42 10.51 -11.46 -6.69
C ALA A 42 9.02 -11.52 -6.36
N TYR A 43 8.58 -10.63 -5.47
CA TYR A 43 7.17 -10.35 -5.31
C TYR A 43 6.85 -8.97 -5.87
N GLU A 44 5.66 -8.85 -6.42
CA GLU A 44 5.06 -7.61 -6.89
C GLU A 44 3.69 -7.46 -6.23
N VAL A 45 3.40 -6.26 -5.75
CA VAL A 45 2.09 -5.91 -5.22
C VAL A 45 1.60 -4.63 -5.88
N CYS A 46 0.34 -4.62 -6.29
CA CYS A 46 -0.27 -3.48 -6.99
C CYS A 46 -1.32 -2.81 -6.10
N CYS A 47 -1.24 -1.48 -5.97
CA CYS A 47 -2.27 -0.71 -5.29
C CYS A 47 -3.51 -0.60 -6.17
N PRO A 48 -4.69 -1.10 -5.74
CA PRO A 48 -5.91 -1.00 -6.53
C PRO A 48 -6.46 0.44 -6.60
N THR A 49 -6.01 1.34 -5.71
CA THR A 49 -6.48 2.74 -5.66
C THR A 49 -5.80 3.64 -6.70
N CYS A 50 -4.47 3.57 -6.81
CA CYS A 50 -3.70 4.41 -7.75
C CYS A 50 -3.05 3.64 -8.90
N GLY A 51 -3.03 2.32 -8.85
CA GLY A 51 -2.34 1.47 -9.84
C GLY A 51 -0.82 1.42 -9.68
N GLU A 52 -0.25 2.01 -8.62
CA GLU A 52 1.19 1.93 -8.37
C GLU A 52 1.59 0.49 -7.98
N SER A 53 2.64 -0.02 -8.61
CA SER A 53 3.18 -1.37 -8.37
C SER A 53 4.50 -1.29 -7.61
N TYR A 54 4.60 -2.03 -6.51
CA TYR A 54 5.84 -2.22 -5.77
C TYR A 54 6.41 -3.61 -6.03
N ARG A 55 7.61 -3.67 -6.61
CA ARG A 55 8.31 -4.92 -6.90
C ARG A 55 9.59 -5.02 -6.08
N GLN A 56 9.75 -6.12 -5.35
CA GLN A 56 10.94 -6.37 -4.53
C GLN A 56 11.57 -7.73 -4.86
N PRO A 57 12.88 -7.78 -5.17
CA PRO A 57 13.59 -9.04 -5.29
C PRO A 57 13.74 -9.72 -3.91
N ILE A 58 13.59 -11.03 -3.90
CA ILE A 58 13.79 -11.90 -2.75
C ILE A 58 15.16 -12.53 -2.89
N ARG A 59 16.12 -12.04 -2.09
CA ARG A 59 17.49 -12.55 -2.08
C ARG A 59 17.58 -13.77 -1.17
N LEU A 60 17.36 -14.95 -1.72
CA LEU A 60 17.56 -16.22 -1.03
C LEU A 60 18.48 -17.13 -1.83
N ASN A 61 19.38 -17.80 -1.12
CA ASN A 61 20.30 -18.80 -1.68
C ASN A 61 19.65 -20.20 -1.73
N PHE A 62 18.32 -20.27 -1.84
CA PHE A 62 17.56 -21.52 -1.80
C PHE A 62 17.34 -22.09 -3.19
N ASN A 63 17.19 -23.42 -3.27
CA ASN A 63 16.80 -24.11 -4.51
C ASN A 63 15.37 -23.71 -4.89
N GLU A 64 15.17 -23.27 -6.14
CA GLU A 64 13.96 -22.59 -6.60
C GLU A 64 12.68 -23.43 -6.49
N ALA A 65 12.79 -24.76 -6.50
CA ALA A 65 11.65 -25.67 -6.55
C ALA A 65 10.82 -25.72 -5.25
N GLU A 66 11.44 -25.49 -4.09
CA GLU A 66 10.74 -25.58 -2.79
C GLU A 66 10.40 -24.21 -2.21
N PHE A 67 11.06 -23.15 -2.70
CA PHE A 67 10.91 -21.80 -2.15
C PHE A 67 9.46 -21.29 -2.23
N SER A 68 8.86 -21.38 -3.41
CA SER A 68 7.48 -20.90 -3.62
C SER A 68 6.42 -21.73 -2.91
N GLN A 69 6.71 -22.95 -2.47
CA GLN A 69 5.75 -23.77 -1.72
C GLN A 69 5.87 -23.53 -0.22
N VAL A 70 7.08 -23.25 0.27
CA VAL A 70 7.34 -23.05 1.70
C VAL A 70 7.00 -21.63 2.14
N TYR A 71 7.36 -20.62 1.33
CA TYR A 71 7.36 -19.22 1.77
C TYR A 71 6.23 -18.37 1.18
N HIS A 72 5.32 -18.98 0.43
CA HIS A 72 4.27 -18.22 -0.28
C HIS A 72 3.41 -17.37 0.66
N GLU A 73 3.01 -17.95 1.79
CA GLU A 73 2.15 -17.30 2.77
C GLU A 73 2.89 -16.15 3.47
N GLU A 74 4.15 -16.33 3.84
CA GLU A 74 4.97 -15.26 4.42
C GLU A 74 5.22 -14.11 3.44
N ILE A 75 5.44 -14.43 2.15
CA ILE A 75 5.63 -13.41 1.11
C ILE A 75 4.35 -12.58 0.95
N ILE A 76 3.17 -13.22 0.90
CA ILE A 76 1.90 -12.51 0.85
C ILE A 76 1.74 -11.63 2.08
N ALA A 77 1.99 -12.15 3.28
CA ALA A 77 1.86 -11.37 4.51
C ALA A 77 2.74 -10.12 4.50
N VAL A 78 4.00 -10.23 4.08
CA VAL A 78 4.91 -9.08 4.00
C VAL A 78 4.50 -8.10 2.89
N ALA A 79 4.17 -8.59 1.70
CA ALA A 79 3.77 -7.76 0.58
C ALA A 79 2.47 -6.98 0.89
N THR A 80 1.51 -7.64 1.54
CA THR A 80 0.27 -7.01 2.01
C THR A 80 0.56 -5.89 3.02
N ASN A 81 1.49 -6.09 3.95
CA ASN A 81 1.89 -5.04 4.89
C ASN A 81 2.48 -3.81 4.17
N VAL A 82 3.27 -4.01 3.12
CA VAL A 82 3.79 -2.92 2.29
C VAL A 82 2.66 -2.17 1.59
N LEU A 83 1.71 -2.88 1.00
CA LEU A 83 0.55 -2.30 0.33
C LEU A 83 -0.32 -1.47 1.29
N ILE A 84 -0.60 -1.99 2.48
CA ILE A 84 -1.38 -1.25 3.51
C ILE A 84 -0.61 0.00 3.95
N GLY A 85 0.71 -0.09 4.11
CA GLY A 85 1.55 1.06 4.43
C GLY A 85 1.43 2.18 3.39
N HIS A 86 1.55 1.84 2.09
CA HIS A 86 1.31 2.78 0.99
C HIS A 86 -0.12 3.33 1.03
N TYR A 87 -1.12 2.47 1.18
CA TYR A 87 -2.52 2.88 1.18
C TYR A 87 -2.82 3.88 2.30
N ILE A 88 -2.35 3.59 3.52
CA ILE A 88 -2.56 4.48 4.66
C ILE A 88 -1.80 5.80 4.48
N GLY A 89 -0.53 5.75 4.05
CA GLY A 89 0.28 6.94 3.86
C GLY A 89 -0.30 7.88 2.80
N GLU A 90 -0.55 7.34 1.60
CA GLU A 90 -0.83 8.13 0.40
C GLU A 90 -2.33 8.38 0.16
N HIS A 91 -3.22 7.55 0.71
CA HIS A 91 -4.67 7.64 0.42
C HIS A 91 -5.54 7.93 1.64
N VAL A 92 -5.08 7.60 2.85
CA VAL A 92 -5.83 7.85 4.09
C VAL A 92 -5.30 9.08 4.83
N LEU A 93 -3.97 9.18 5.01
CA LEU A 93 -3.34 10.26 5.76
C LEU A 93 -3.12 11.50 4.90
N ASP A 94 -2.59 11.37 3.67
CA ASP A 94 -2.38 12.51 2.76
C ASP A 94 -3.71 13.24 2.44
N ALA A 95 -4.81 12.49 2.28
CA ALA A 95 -6.15 13.05 2.07
C ALA A 95 -6.65 13.90 3.26
N ALA A 96 -6.11 13.72 4.46
CA ALA A 96 -6.50 14.49 5.66
C ALA A 96 -5.77 15.83 5.78
N GLU A 97 -4.71 16.06 5.00
CA GLU A 97 -3.86 17.27 5.12
C GLU A 97 -4.23 18.37 4.10
N VAL A 98 -5.27 18.18 3.28
CA VAL A 98 -5.78 19.23 2.37
C VAL A 98 -6.83 20.11 3.06
N ASP A 99 -6.45 20.78 4.14
CA ASP A 99 -7.09 22.04 4.55
C ASP A 99 -6.41 23.18 3.78
N THR A 100 -6.77 23.35 2.51
CA THR A 100 -6.40 24.56 1.76
C THR A 100 -7.17 25.74 2.35
N GLY A 101 -6.64 26.30 3.44
CA GLY A 101 -6.84 27.69 3.84
C GLY A 101 -6.26 28.63 2.77
N ASN A 102 -6.87 28.66 1.60
CA ASN A 102 -6.65 29.68 0.59
C ASN A 102 -7.49 30.90 0.97
N ASP A 103 -7.05 31.65 1.98
CA ASP A 103 -7.45 33.05 2.14
C ASP A 103 -6.74 33.84 1.04
N GLY A 104 -7.35 33.80 -0.15
CA GLY A 104 -7.04 34.69 -1.24
C GLY A 104 -7.39 36.12 -0.83
N GLY A 105 -6.51 36.75 -0.06
CA GLY A 105 -6.58 38.17 0.24
C GLY A 105 -6.57 38.94 -1.09
N PRO A 106 -7.61 39.74 -1.39
CA PRO A 106 -7.62 40.52 -2.62
C PRO A 106 -6.47 41.53 -2.55
N ASN A 107 -5.57 41.44 -3.52
CA ASN A 107 -4.57 42.47 -3.79
C ASN A 107 -5.27 43.81 -3.98
N GLY A 108 -5.30 44.61 -2.91
CA GLY A 108 -5.74 45.99 -2.89
C GLY A 108 -4.73 46.87 -3.59
N VAL A 109 -4.93 47.06 -4.90
CA VAL A 109 -4.79 48.32 -5.64
C VAL A 109 -4.02 49.47 -4.95
N GLY A 110 -2.84 49.75 -5.50
CA GLY A 110 -2.45 51.06 -6.06
C GLY A 110 -2.88 52.38 -5.38
N GLN A 111 -1.84 53.12 -4.96
CA GLN A 111 -1.54 54.51 -5.36
C GLN A 111 -2.25 55.69 -4.66
N ARG A 112 -1.43 56.76 -4.49
CA ARG A 112 -1.67 58.15 -4.02
C ARG A 112 -1.27 58.38 -2.56
N LEU A 113 -0.51 59.40 -2.17
CA LEU A 113 -0.01 60.63 -2.82
C LEU A 113 1.30 61.03 -2.12
#